data_AF-A0ABD0Y165-F1
#
_entry.id   AF-A0ABD0Y165-F1
#
_cell.length_a   1.000
_cell.length_b   1.000
_cell.length_c   1.000
_cell.angle_alpha   90.00
_cell.angle_beta   90.00
_cell.angle_gamma   90.00
#
_symmetry.space_group_name_H-M   'P 1'
#
loop_
_entity.id
_entity.type
_entity.pdbx_description
1 polymer ?
#
loop_
_entity_poly.entity_id
_entity_poly.type
_entity_poly.pdbx_seq_one_letter_code
_entity_poly.pdbx_strand_id
1 'polypeptide(L)'
;MFSADEYCASVWLNSSHVHKVDAQLNNTMRMIAGVIQSTPKEWLPVLSHIPPPNLRRINALIGEYNKIQQNQNLPIRSWQQEWSAKQNISIPCITHEPPGFHLPRKSRSALNRVRIEHGRCANAMHKWGKAPTPFCEFGAIQAVRHIVKECPRTAYSAKPENFLTATPESIAYLQFTECLSLKSFD
;
A
#
# COMPACT_ATOMS: atom_id res chain seq x y z
N MET A 1 -17.70 3.49 -24.64
CA MET A 1 -17.51 2.50 -23.55
C MET A 1 -16.26 1.69 -23.79
N PHE A 2 -16.13 1.03 -24.95
CA PHE A 2 -14.96 0.23 -25.39
C PHE A 2 -13.56 0.87 -25.18
N SER A 3 -13.42 2.18 -25.34
CA SER A 3 -12.13 2.87 -25.16
C SER A 3 -11.70 2.96 -23.69
N ALA A 4 -12.65 3.03 -22.75
CA ALA A 4 -12.36 3.16 -21.32
C ALA A 4 -11.99 1.81 -20.69
N ASP A 5 -12.61 0.70 -21.13
CA ASP A 5 -12.19 -0.65 -20.74
C ASP A 5 -10.88 -1.07 -21.40
N GLU A 6 -10.55 -0.54 -22.58
CA GLU A 6 -9.23 -0.76 -23.21
C GLU A 6 -8.10 -0.05 -22.46
N TYR A 7 -8.28 1.21 -22.06
CA TYR A 7 -7.27 1.95 -21.29
C TYR A 7 -6.96 1.30 -19.94
N CYS A 8 -7.99 0.77 -19.26
CA CYS A 8 -7.83 0.09 -17.97
C CYS A 8 -7.72 -1.44 -18.09
N ALA A 9 -7.50 -1.98 -19.29
CA ALA A 9 -7.60 -3.40 -19.58
C ALA A 9 -6.70 -4.28 -18.70
N SER A 10 -5.45 -3.84 -18.48
CA SER A 10 -4.46 -4.54 -17.65
C SER A 10 -4.90 -4.64 -16.19
N VAL A 11 -5.56 -3.61 -15.66
CA VAL A 11 -6.10 -3.59 -14.29
C VAL A 11 -7.29 -4.53 -14.15
N TRP A 12 -8.17 -4.58 -15.15
CA TRP A 12 -9.38 -5.40 -15.10
C TRP A 12 -9.13 -6.89 -15.35
N LEU A 13 -8.01 -7.26 -15.98
CA LEU A 13 -7.66 -8.67 -16.26
C LEU A 13 -7.62 -9.53 -14.99
N ASN A 14 -7.12 -8.98 -13.88
CA ASN A 14 -6.97 -9.67 -12.59
C ASN A 14 -8.03 -9.26 -11.54
N SER A 15 -9.05 -8.50 -11.95
CA SER A 15 -10.04 -7.97 -11.00
C SER A 15 -11.16 -8.97 -10.72
N SER A 16 -11.50 -9.15 -9.44
CA SER A 16 -12.68 -9.91 -9.02
C SER A 16 -14.01 -9.32 -9.52
N HIS A 17 -14.00 -8.03 -9.90
CA HIS A 17 -15.19 -7.30 -10.35
C HIS A 17 -15.35 -7.22 -11.87
N VAL A 18 -14.49 -7.91 -12.64
CA VAL A 18 -14.48 -7.85 -14.11
C VAL A 18 -15.83 -8.21 -14.75
N HIS A 19 -16.60 -9.10 -14.11
CA HIS A 19 -17.93 -9.53 -14.56
C HIS A 19 -18.94 -8.37 -14.65
N LYS A 20 -18.79 -7.30 -13.84
CA LYS A 20 -19.67 -6.11 -13.90
C LYS A 20 -19.39 -5.28 -15.15
N VAL A 21 -18.12 -5.20 -15.55
CA VAL A 21 -17.69 -4.51 -16.77
C VAL A 21 -18.15 -5.30 -18.00
N ASP A 22 -17.95 -6.63 -17.98
CA ASP A 22 -18.39 -7.51 -19.06
C ASP A 22 -19.90 -7.47 -19.28
N ALA A 23 -20.71 -7.29 -18.22
CA ALA A 23 -22.15 -7.14 -18.36
C ALA A 23 -22.54 -5.94 -19.22
N GLN A 24 -21.91 -4.78 -18.98
CA GLN A 24 -22.13 -3.58 -19.79
C GLN A 24 -21.63 -3.80 -21.23
N LEU A 25 -20.46 -4.41 -21.37
CA LEU A 25 -19.85 -4.68 -22.67
C LEU A 25 -20.73 -5.56 -23.55
N ASN A 26 -21.31 -6.62 -22.95
CA ASN A 26 -22.29 -7.47 -23.60
C ASN A 26 -23.53 -6.70 -24.04
N ASN A 27 -24.08 -5.81 -23.19
CA ASN A 27 -25.21 -4.97 -23.58
C ASN A 27 -24.87 -4.07 -24.77
N THR A 28 -23.64 -3.55 -24.82
CA THR A 28 -23.19 -2.73 -25.95
C THR A 28 -23.04 -3.55 -27.23
N MET A 29 -22.45 -4.75 -27.15
CA MET A 29 -22.37 -5.67 -28.30
C MET A 29 -23.76 -6.05 -28.81
N ARG A 30 -24.76 -6.21 -27.92
CA ARG A 30 -26.15 -6.44 -28.32
C ARG A 30 -26.74 -5.28 -29.09
N MET A 31 -26.53 -4.05 -28.61
CA MET A 31 -26.98 -2.84 -29.30
C MET A 31 -26.32 -2.69 -30.67
N ILE A 32 -25.01 -2.95 -30.78
CA ILE A 32 -24.26 -2.86 -32.05
C ILE A 32 -24.74 -3.93 -33.04
N ALA A 33 -24.89 -5.17 -32.60
CA ALA A 33 -25.32 -6.28 -33.45
C ALA A 33 -26.85 -6.30 -33.71
N GLY A 34 -27.62 -5.43 -33.06
CA GLY A 34 -29.07 -5.38 -33.18
C GLY A 34 -29.78 -6.64 -32.66
N VAL A 35 -29.21 -7.32 -31.65
CA VAL A 35 -29.74 -8.59 -31.13
C VAL A 35 -30.45 -8.44 -29.79
N ILE A 36 -31.40 -9.33 -29.53
CA ILE A 36 -32.20 -9.34 -28.30
C ILE A 36 -31.42 -9.82 -27.07
N GLN A 37 -31.94 -9.57 -25.86
CA GLN A 37 -31.26 -9.91 -24.60
C GLN A 37 -31.08 -11.43 -24.39
N SER A 38 -31.93 -12.26 -24.99
CA SER A 38 -31.85 -13.72 -24.89
C SER A 38 -30.76 -14.35 -25.75
N THR A 39 -30.13 -13.61 -26.67
CA THR A 39 -29.03 -14.15 -27.49
C THR A 39 -27.89 -14.64 -26.58
N PRO A 40 -27.36 -15.86 -26.76
CA PRO A 40 -26.25 -16.35 -25.93
C PRO A 40 -25.02 -15.44 -26.03
N LYS A 41 -24.27 -15.32 -24.93
CA LYS A 41 -23.15 -14.35 -24.84
C LYS A 41 -22.00 -14.72 -25.78
N GLU A 42 -21.85 -15.99 -26.09
CA GLU A 42 -20.83 -16.58 -26.95
C GLU A 42 -20.95 -16.07 -28.39
N TRP A 43 -22.16 -15.73 -28.83
CA TRP A 43 -22.43 -15.22 -30.17
C TRP A 43 -22.19 -13.71 -30.30
N LEU A 44 -22.19 -12.96 -29.19
CA LEU A 44 -22.05 -11.50 -29.25
C LEU A 44 -20.74 -11.04 -29.92
N PRO A 45 -19.57 -11.63 -29.62
CA PRO A 45 -18.32 -11.30 -30.31
C PRO A 45 -18.37 -11.56 -31.82
N VAL A 46 -18.98 -12.69 -32.21
CA VAL A 46 -19.08 -13.11 -33.62
C VAL A 46 -19.99 -12.15 -34.39
N LEU A 47 -21.17 -11.86 -33.85
CA LEU A 47 -22.18 -11.03 -34.53
C LEU A 47 -21.81 -9.54 -34.57
N SER A 48 -21.10 -9.04 -33.55
CA SER A 48 -20.63 -7.65 -33.53
C SER A 48 -19.29 -7.44 -34.24
N HIS A 49 -18.64 -8.53 -34.69
CA HIS A 49 -17.28 -8.51 -35.23
C HIS A 49 -16.25 -7.87 -34.25
N ILE A 50 -16.44 -8.11 -32.95
CA ILE A 50 -15.60 -7.59 -31.88
C ILE A 50 -15.03 -8.77 -31.09
N PRO A 51 -13.71 -8.87 -30.86
CA PRO A 51 -13.14 -10.01 -30.12
C PRO A 51 -13.67 -10.10 -28.68
N PRO A 52 -13.74 -11.32 -28.10
CA PRO A 52 -14.16 -11.53 -26.72
C PRO A 52 -13.41 -10.63 -25.71
N PRO A 53 -14.09 -10.14 -24.65
CA PRO A 53 -13.51 -9.17 -23.72
C PRO A 53 -12.20 -9.62 -23.07
N ASN A 54 -12.10 -10.90 -22.71
CA ASN A 54 -10.89 -11.47 -22.10
C ASN A 54 -9.68 -11.38 -23.05
N LEU A 55 -9.85 -11.77 -24.31
CA LEU A 55 -8.79 -11.71 -25.32
C LEU A 55 -8.34 -10.27 -25.59
N ARG A 56 -9.28 -9.32 -25.61
CA ARG A 56 -8.95 -7.89 -25.77
C ARG A 56 -8.10 -7.39 -24.61
N ARG A 57 -8.42 -7.79 -23.37
CA ARG A 57 -7.62 -7.40 -22.20
C ARG A 57 -6.22 -7.98 -22.22
N ILE A 58 -6.07 -9.24 -22.60
CA ILE A 58 -4.75 -9.89 -22.76
C ILE A 58 -3.93 -9.15 -23.84
N ASN A 59 -4.54 -8.86 -24.99
CA ASN A 59 -3.83 -8.18 -26.08
C ASN A 59 -3.39 -6.76 -25.69
N ALA A 60 -4.23 -6.00 -24.97
CA ALA A 60 -3.87 -4.69 -24.45
C ALA A 60 -2.71 -4.78 -23.45
N LEU A 61 -2.75 -5.73 -22.51
CA LEU A 61 -1.67 -5.99 -21.55
C LEU A 61 -0.34 -6.31 -22.26
N ILE A 62 -0.37 -7.21 -23.26
CA ILE A 62 0.83 -7.55 -24.04
C ILE A 62 1.38 -6.32 -24.76
N GLY A 63 0.50 -5.51 -25.36
CA GLY A 63 0.90 -4.26 -26.02
C GLY A 63 1.57 -3.27 -25.07
N GLU A 64 1.02 -3.08 -23.87
CA GLU A 64 1.63 -2.26 -22.81
C GLU A 64 2.97 -2.80 -22.36
N TYR A 65 3.05 -4.10 -22.09
CA TYR A 65 4.30 -4.77 -21.70
C TYR A 65 5.39 -4.56 -22.74
N ASN A 66 5.08 -4.80 -24.01
CA ASN A 66 6.04 -4.62 -25.11
C ASN A 66 6.52 -3.16 -25.22
N LYS A 67 5.62 -2.18 -25.07
CA LYS A 67 5.99 -0.75 -25.03
C LYS A 67 6.95 -0.43 -23.88
N ILE A 68 6.72 -1.00 -22.69
CA ILE A 68 7.60 -0.84 -21.52
C ILE A 68 8.97 -1.50 -21.75
N GLN A 69 9.01 -2.65 -22.41
CA GLN A 69 10.27 -3.32 -22.73
C GLN A 69 11.08 -2.57 -23.79
N GLN A 70 10.42 -2.01 -24.80
CA GLN A 70 11.09 -1.27 -25.88
C GLN A 70 11.58 0.11 -25.45
N ASN A 71 10.92 0.76 -24.49
CA ASN A 71 11.32 2.10 -24.05
C ASN A 71 12.20 2.05 -22.79
N GLN A 72 13.52 2.16 -23.00
CA GLN A 72 14.50 2.18 -21.91
C GLN A 72 14.51 3.49 -21.11
N ASN A 73 13.99 4.58 -21.67
CA ASN A 73 14.00 5.91 -21.04
C ASN A 73 12.78 6.17 -20.15
N LEU A 74 12.01 5.14 -19.81
CA LEU A 74 10.86 5.29 -18.92
C LEU A 74 11.32 5.61 -17.49
N PRO A 75 10.67 6.58 -16.80
CA PRO A 75 10.96 6.90 -15.40
C PRO A 75 10.83 5.70 -14.45
N ILE A 76 10.06 4.68 -14.82
CA ILE A 76 9.94 3.45 -14.04
C ILE A 76 11.28 2.72 -13.88
N ARG A 77 12.22 2.85 -14.83
CA ARG A 77 13.53 2.20 -14.78
C ARG A 77 14.44 2.84 -13.72
N SER A 78 14.51 4.18 -13.70
CA SER A 78 15.24 4.91 -12.65
C SER A 78 14.59 4.69 -11.28
N TRP A 79 13.25 4.72 -11.22
CA TRP A 79 12.54 4.40 -9.98
C TRP A 79 12.80 2.97 -9.49
N GLN A 80 12.82 1.97 -10.38
CA GLN A 80 13.18 0.59 -10.03
C GLN A 80 14.60 0.49 -9.47
N GLN A 81 15.57 1.19 -10.07
CA GLN A 81 16.94 1.22 -9.58
C GLN A 81 17.05 1.91 -8.21
N GLU A 82 16.43 3.08 -8.06
CA GLU A 82 16.37 3.79 -6.77
C GLU A 82 15.66 2.97 -5.69
N TRP A 83 14.56 2.29 -6.06
CA TRP A 83 13.79 1.46 -5.15
C TRP A 83 14.60 0.25 -4.70
N SER A 84 15.23 -0.47 -5.63
CA SER A 84 16.11 -1.61 -5.31
C SER A 84 17.33 -1.19 -4.49
N ALA A 85 17.90 0.00 -4.71
CA ALA A 85 18.96 0.54 -3.88
C ALA A 85 18.49 0.89 -2.46
N LYS A 86 17.24 1.35 -2.30
CA LYS A 86 16.60 1.63 -1.00
C LYS A 86 16.13 0.37 -0.27
N GLN A 87 15.97 -0.77 -0.95
CA GLN A 87 15.68 -2.07 -0.33
C GLN A 87 16.82 -2.61 0.55
N ASN A 88 17.92 -1.85 0.71
CA ASN A 88 18.91 -2.05 1.77
C ASN A 88 18.37 -1.67 3.17
N ILE A 89 17.10 -1.25 3.26
CA ILE A 89 16.31 -1.26 4.49
C ILE A 89 15.51 -2.55 4.45
N SER A 90 15.61 -3.38 5.49
CA SER A 90 14.80 -4.60 5.69
C SER A 90 13.30 -4.24 5.75
N ILE A 91 12.71 -3.96 4.59
CA ILE A 91 11.28 -3.83 4.38
C ILE A 91 10.81 -5.26 4.11
N PRO A 92 10.01 -5.85 5.00
CA PRO A 92 9.52 -7.21 4.79
C PRO A 92 8.76 -7.25 3.46
N CYS A 93 9.13 -8.23 2.62
CA CYS A 93 8.51 -8.44 1.32
C CYS A 93 6.99 -8.55 1.47
N ILE A 94 6.22 -7.94 0.56
CA ILE A 94 4.74 -7.97 0.56
C ILE A 94 4.20 -9.41 0.64
N THR A 95 4.99 -10.39 0.19
CA THR A 95 4.63 -11.81 0.17
C THR A 95 4.77 -12.52 1.52
N HIS A 96 5.36 -11.89 2.54
CA HIS A 96 5.57 -12.51 3.86
C HIS A 96 5.02 -11.61 4.96
N GLU A 97 4.37 -12.23 5.94
CA GLU A 97 3.93 -11.50 7.13
C GLU A 97 5.15 -11.01 7.93
N PRO A 98 5.19 -9.71 8.29
CA PRO A 98 6.31 -9.17 9.04
C PRO A 98 6.32 -9.67 10.49
N PRO A 99 7.49 -9.72 11.17
CA PRO A 99 7.54 -10.03 12.59
C PRO A 99 6.58 -9.13 13.40
N GLY A 100 5.83 -9.71 14.32
CA GLY A 100 4.82 -8.99 15.11
C GLY A 100 3.46 -8.77 14.41
N PHE A 101 3.21 -9.37 13.24
CA PHE A 101 1.95 -9.24 12.51
C PHE A 101 0.71 -9.71 13.31
N HIS A 102 0.86 -10.76 14.11
CA HIS A 102 -0.21 -11.32 14.95
C HIS A 102 -0.32 -10.67 16.34
N LEU A 103 0.45 -9.62 16.63
CA LEU A 103 0.30 -8.88 17.89
C LEU A 103 -1.07 -8.18 17.95
N PRO A 104 -1.60 -7.95 19.17
CA PRO A 104 -2.78 -7.10 19.35
C PRO A 104 -2.62 -5.76 18.63
N ARG A 105 -3.74 -5.24 18.09
CA ARG A 105 -3.75 -4.04 17.22
C ARG A 105 -2.95 -2.88 17.79
N LYS A 106 -3.02 -2.63 19.12
CA LYS A 106 -2.30 -1.54 19.78
C LYS A 106 -0.79 -1.70 19.64
N SER A 107 -0.22 -2.79 20.17
CA SER A 107 1.22 -3.08 20.09
C SER A 107 1.72 -3.19 18.66
N ARG A 108 0.93 -3.80 17.75
CA ARG A 108 1.26 -3.84 16.32
C ARG A 108 1.35 -2.46 15.68
N SER A 109 0.45 -1.55 16.06
CA SER A 109 0.46 -0.17 15.57
C SER A 109 1.66 0.60 16.10
N ALA A 110 1.98 0.44 17.39
CA ALA A 110 3.13 1.08 18.01
C ALA A 110 4.45 0.58 17.39
N LEU A 111 4.59 -0.73 17.21
CA LEU A 111 5.73 -1.36 16.54
C LEU A 111 5.94 -0.80 15.14
N ASN A 112 4.86 -0.74 14.34
CA ASN A 112 4.95 -0.22 12.98
C ASN A 112 5.32 1.27 12.94
N ARG A 113 4.81 2.08 13.87
CA ARG A 113 5.18 3.50 14.00
C ARG A 113 6.67 3.69 14.32
N VAL A 114 7.23 2.85 15.18
CA VAL A 114 8.67 2.85 15.50
C VAL A 114 9.49 2.44 14.28
N ARG A 115 9.09 1.37 13.57
CA ARG A 115 9.78 0.89 12.36
C ARG A 115 9.89 1.95 11.26
N ILE A 116 8.84 2.74 11.06
CA ILE A 116 8.82 3.82 10.06
C ILE A 116 9.29 5.17 10.64
N GLU A 117 9.67 5.22 11.91
CA GLU A 117 10.00 6.43 12.68
C GLU A 117 8.94 7.55 12.59
N HIS A 118 7.68 7.19 12.36
CA HIS A 118 6.54 8.11 12.27
C HIS A 118 5.39 7.64 13.17
N GLY A 119 4.90 8.53 14.03
CA GLY A 119 3.86 8.19 14.99
C GLY A 119 3.23 9.39 15.67
N ARG A 120 2.42 9.12 16.69
CA ARG A 120 1.84 10.15 17.56
C ARG A 120 2.89 10.60 18.58
N CYS A 121 3.62 11.64 18.25
CA CYS A 121 4.58 12.30 19.14
C CYS A 121 4.28 13.81 19.20
N ALA A 122 4.78 14.54 20.19
CA ALA A 122 4.48 15.97 20.35
C ALA A 122 4.83 16.77 19.09
N ASN A 123 5.94 16.44 18.40
CA ASN A 123 6.30 17.07 17.13
C ASN A 123 5.23 16.89 16.05
N ALA A 124 4.70 15.66 15.86
CA ALA A 124 3.64 15.40 14.90
C ALA A 124 2.32 16.09 15.30
N MET A 125 1.96 16.02 16.59
CA MET A 125 0.76 16.66 17.13
C MET A 125 0.80 18.18 17.00
N HIS A 126 1.97 18.80 17.21
CA HIS A 126 2.17 20.23 17.04
C HIS A 126 2.03 20.65 15.57
N LYS A 127 2.65 19.90 14.65
CA LYS A 127 2.47 20.11 13.20
C LYS A 127 1.00 20.00 12.75
N TRP A 128 0.19 19.22 13.47
CA TRP A 128 -1.25 19.10 13.23
C TRP A 128 -2.11 20.11 14.01
N GLY A 129 -1.51 21.04 14.76
CA GLY A 129 -2.24 22.00 15.60
C GLY A 129 -3.00 21.36 16.76
N LYS A 130 -2.58 20.17 17.21
CA LYS A 130 -3.19 19.41 18.31
C LYS A 130 -2.37 19.41 19.59
N ALA A 131 -1.15 19.93 19.55
CA ALA A 131 -0.32 20.16 20.74
C ALA A 131 0.25 21.58 20.71
N PRO A 132 0.33 22.27 21.87
CA PRO A 132 0.84 23.64 21.94
C PRO A 132 2.33 23.72 21.61
N THR A 133 3.11 22.67 21.91
CA THR A 133 4.55 22.64 21.68
C THR A 133 4.99 21.31 21.05
N PRO A 134 6.09 21.31 20.27
CA PRO A 134 6.68 20.10 19.70
C PRO A 134 7.67 19.39 20.64
N PHE A 135 7.87 19.92 21.85
CA PHE A 135 8.95 19.53 22.75
C PHE A 135 8.54 18.44 23.73
N CYS A 136 9.53 17.64 24.14
CA CYS A 136 9.43 16.74 25.28
C CYS A 136 9.56 17.53 26.60
N GLU A 137 9.25 16.90 27.74
CA GLU A 137 9.46 17.44 29.09
C GLU A 137 10.90 17.90 29.35
N PHE A 138 11.87 17.37 28.59
CA PHE A 138 13.29 17.73 28.66
C PHE A 138 13.73 18.77 27.62
N GLY A 139 12.80 19.42 26.92
CA GLY A 139 13.07 20.53 25.99
C GLY A 139 13.52 20.14 24.57
N ALA A 140 13.85 18.89 24.30
CA ALA A 140 14.16 18.41 22.96
C ALA A 140 12.89 18.18 22.11
N ILE A 141 12.98 18.30 20.79
CA ILE A 141 11.85 18.00 19.89
C ILE A 141 11.48 16.52 20.02
N GLN A 142 10.25 16.22 20.44
CA GLN A 142 9.80 14.85 20.64
C GLN A 142 9.42 14.20 19.30
N ALA A 143 10.40 13.66 18.59
CA ALA A 143 10.19 12.74 17.46
C ALA A 143 10.15 11.28 17.94
N VAL A 144 9.68 10.34 17.10
CA VAL A 144 9.69 8.90 17.46
C VAL A 144 11.12 8.41 17.74
N ARG A 145 12.07 8.81 16.90
CA ARG A 145 13.50 8.62 17.13
C ARG A 145 13.92 9.08 18.54
N HIS A 146 13.50 10.27 18.96
CA HIS A 146 13.87 10.83 20.24
C HIS A 146 13.30 9.97 21.37
N ILE A 147 12.00 9.64 21.32
CA ILE A 147 11.31 8.78 22.29
C ILE A 147 12.07 7.46 22.48
N VAL A 148 12.50 6.84 21.37
CA VAL A 148 13.11 5.51 21.37
C VAL A 148 14.61 5.53 21.67
N LYS A 149 15.37 6.54 21.24
CA LYS A 149 16.85 6.51 21.27
C LYS A 149 17.48 7.50 22.25
N GLU A 150 16.81 8.61 22.55
CA GLU A 150 17.45 9.78 23.18
C GLU A 150 16.76 10.24 24.47
N CYS A 151 15.45 9.99 24.59
CA CYS A 151 14.63 10.51 25.68
C CYS A 151 15.09 9.95 27.04
N PRO A 152 15.47 10.79 28.01
CA PRO A 152 15.93 10.33 29.33
C PRO A 152 14.92 9.45 30.08
N ARG A 153 13.62 9.62 29.81
CA ARG A 153 12.55 8.84 30.46
C ARG A 153 12.19 7.55 29.71
N THR A 154 12.23 7.57 28.38
CA THR A 154 11.64 6.52 27.55
C THR A 154 12.60 5.88 26.58
N ALA A 155 13.89 6.22 26.58
CA ALA A 155 14.84 5.60 25.68
C ALA A 155 14.86 4.08 25.88
N TYR A 156 14.83 3.35 24.77
CA TYR A 156 14.99 1.91 24.74
C TYR A 156 16.47 1.59 24.97
N SER A 157 16.73 0.72 25.94
CA SER A 157 18.10 0.40 26.39
C SER A 157 18.85 -0.56 25.47
N ALA A 158 18.14 -1.32 24.62
CA ALA A 158 18.74 -2.31 23.73
C ALA A 158 18.81 -1.82 22.27
N LYS A 159 19.24 -2.70 21.35
CA LYS A 159 19.46 -2.36 19.95
C LYS A 159 18.15 -2.00 19.24
N PRO A 160 18.06 -0.88 18.49
CA PRO A 160 16.88 -0.52 17.71
C PRO A 160 16.46 -1.57 16.67
N GLU A 161 17.39 -2.41 16.22
CA GLU A 161 17.15 -3.55 15.33
C GLU A 161 16.13 -4.55 15.90
N ASN A 162 16.00 -4.61 17.24
CA ASN A 162 15.03 -5.49 17.92
C ASN A 162 13.58 -5.18 17.51
N PHE A 163 13.26 -3.93 17.10
CA PHE A 163 11.95 -3.57 16.57
C PHE A 163 11.70 -4.15 15.16
N LEU A 164 12.74 -4.45 14.39
CA LEU A 164 12.59 -5.10 13.08
C LEU A 164 12.23 -6.57 13.27
N THR A 165 12.88 -7.27 14.20
CA THR A 165 12.63 -8.69 14.50
C THR A 165 11.51 -8.92 15.52
N ALA A 166 10.94 -7.86 16.09
CA ALA A 166 9.88 -7.90 17.10
C ALA A 166 10.23 -8.79 18.31
N THR A 167 11.43 -8.60 18.88
CA THR A 167 11.87 -9.39 20.04
C THR A 167 10.97 -9.16 21.25
N PRO A 168 10.90 -10.10 22.21
CA PRO A 168 10.11 -9.94 23.43
C PRO A 168 10.43 -8.65 24.20
N GLU A 169 11.70 -8.24 24.26
CA GLU A 169 12.12 -7.01 24.94
C GLU A 169 11.57 -5.76 24.25
N SER A 170 11.57 -5.75 22.91
CA SER A 170 11.02 -4.63 22.13
C SER A 170 9.50 -4.51 22.32
N ILE A 171 8.81 -5.64 22.43
CA ILE A 171 7.36 -5.68 22.66
C ILE A 171 7.03 -5.21 24.07
N ALA A 172 7.77 -5.68 25.08
CA ALA A 172 7.61 -5.23 26.47
C ALA A 172 7.84 -3.73 26.61
N TYR A 173 8.85 -3.18 25.92
CA TYR A 173 9.08 -1.74 25.85
C TYR A 173 7.90 -0.96 25.26
N LEU A 174 7.30 -1.45 24.17
CA LEU A 174 6.14 -0.79 23.55
C LEU A 174 4.94 -0.78 24.50
N GLN A 175 4.70 -1.89 25.21
CA GLN A 175 3.63 -1.97 26.20
C GLN A 175 3.87 -1.02 27.39
N PHE A 176 5.12 -0.86 27.83
CA PHE A 176 5.48 0.09 28.89
C PHE A 176 5.34 1.55 28.46
N THR A 177 5.84 1.90 27.27
CA THR A 177 5.79 3.28 26.75
C THR A 177 4.39 3.73 26.34
N GLU A 178 3.51 2.79 25.99
CA GLU A 178 2.08 3.06 25.79
C GLU A 178 1.41 3.62 27.07
N CYS A 179 1.80 3.15 28.26
CA CYS A 179 1.32 3.69 29.55
C CYS A 179 1.83 5.11 29.85
N LEU A 180 2.87 5.58 29.16
CA LEU A 180 3.49 6.89 29.37
C LEU A 180 3.06 7.93 28.33
N SER A 181 2.90 7.55 27.06
CA SER A 181 2.51 8.51 25.99
C SER A 181 1.04 8.94 26.02
N LEU A 182 0.17 8.18 26.72
CA LEU A 182 -1.23 8.55 26.91
C LEU A 182 -1.44 9.52 28.09
N LYS A 183 -0.48 9.63 29.02
CA LYS A 183 -0.64 10.49 30.21
C LYS A 183 -0.31 11.97 29.97
N SER A 184 0.16 12.34 28.78
CA SER A 184 0.67 13.70 28.49
C SER A 184 -0.26 14.54 27.59
N PHE A 185 -1.40 13.99 27.15
CA PHE A 185 -2.24 14.63 26.13
C PHE A 185 -3.75 14.61 26.41
N ASP A 186 -4.15 14.31 27.65
CA ASP A 186 -5.53 14.51 28.13
C ASP A 186 -5.60 15.79 28.98
#